data_AF-A0A3B8JYD6-F1
#
_entry.id   AF-A0A3B8JYD6-F1
#
_cell.length_a   1.000
_cell.length_b   1.000
_cell.length_c   1.000
_cell.angle_alpha   90.00
_cell.angle_beta   90.00
_cell.angle_gamma   90.00
#
_symmetry.space_group_name_H-M   'P 1'
#
loop_
_entity.id
_entity.type
_entity.pdbx_description
1 polymer ?
#
loop_
_entity_poly.entity_id
_entity_poly.type
_entity_poly.pdbx_seq_one_letter_code
_entity_poly.pdbx_strand_id
1 'polypeptide(L)'
;MSGSAGTILALLALYHETTEPAILEKAIACGQHLLEFSTSFEGSPRAWKTLGEKPLTGFSHGAAGIAYALLRLYAVTQNSAYLEAALEGIAYESSVFSSSAANWPDLRFCDRQNSQPRFLVSWCHGAPGIGLARLG
;
A
#
# COMPACT_ATOMS: atom_id res chain seq x y z
N MET A 1 -2.27 9.04 -8.32
CA MET A 1 -2.07 8.10 -7.21
C MET A 1 -0.67 8.07 -6.61
N SER A 2 0.42 8.22 -7.39
CA SER A 2 1.76 8.14 -6.79
C SER A 2 1.96 9.26 -5.76
N GLY A 3 2.34 8.90 -4.53
CA GLY A 3 2.67 9.84 -3.46
C GLY A 3 1.62 10.04 -2.37
N SER A 4 0.32 9.75 -2.59
CA SER A 4 -0.74 10.04 -1.60
C SER A 4 -0.53 9.33 -0.26
N ALA A 5 -0.10 8.06 -0.27
CA ALA A 5 0.22 7.33 0.96
C ALA A 5 1.39 7.97 1.74
N GLY A 6 2.44 8.40 1.05
CA GLY A 6 3.56 9.12 1.68
C GLY A 6 3.12 10.48 2.24
N THR A 7 2.28 11.21 1.50
CA THR A 7 1.70 12.48 1.94
C THR A 7 0.85 12.31 3.20
N ILE A 8 0.05 11.26 3.30
CA ILE A 8 -0.71 10.95 4.53
C ILE A 8 0.25 10.83 5.72
N LEU A 9 1.32 10.03 5.60
CA LEU A 9 2.26 9.83 6.69
C LEU A 9 2.94 11.14 7.11
N ALA A 10 3.35 11.97 6.15
CA ALA A 10 3.96 13.27 6.43
C ALA A 10 2.97 14.25 7.10
N LEU A 11 1.73 14.31 6.61
CA LEU A 11 0.70 15.18 7.18
C LEU A 11 0.27 14.73 8.57
N LEU A 12 0.18 13.42 8.83
CA LEU A 12 -0.12 12.90 10.16
C LEU A 12 1.01 13.21 11.16
N ALA A 13 2.27 13.10 10.73
CA ALA A 13 3.40 13.51 11.56
C ALA A 13 3.34 15.02 11.89
N LEU A 14 3.04 15.86 10.88
CA LEU A 14 2.89 17.30 11.09
C LEU A 14 1.69 17.64 11.99
N TYR A 15 0.56 16.99 11.78
CA TYR A 15 -0.64 17.18 12.62
C TYR A 15 -0.40 16.79 14.08
N HIS A 16 0.44 15.77 14.34
CA HIS A 16 0.80 15.40 15.70
C HIS A 16 1.53 16.53 16.45
N GLU A 17 2.39 17.27 15.75
CA GLU A 17 3.17 18.38 16.32
C GLU A 17 2.35 19.68 16.44
N THR A 18 1.50 19.99 15.46
CA THR A 18 0.79 21.28 15.41
C THR A 18 -0.64 21.21 15.93
N THR A 19 -1.28 20.04 15.89
CA THR A 19 -2.71 19.80 16.16
C THR A 19 -3.68 20.62 15.29
N GLU A 20 -3.20 21.19 14.18
CA GLU A 20 -4.02 22.01 13.27
C GLU A 20 -5.02 21.17 12.46
N PRO A 21 -6.35 21.38 12.61
CA PRO A 21 -7.37 20.56 11.94
C PRO A 21 -7.26 20.56 10.41
N ALA A 22 -6.88 21.68 9.80
CA ALA A 22 -6.70 21.82 8.35
C ALA A 22 -5.63 20.87 7.78
N ILE A 23 -4.67 20.41 8.60
CA ILE A 23 -3.65 19.45 8.19
C ILE A 23 -4.24 18.03 8.13
N LEU A 24 -5.04 17.67 9.13
CA LEU A 24 -5.76 16.40 9.15
C LEU A 24 -6.76 16.30 7.99
N GLU A 25 -7.47 17.37 7.66
CA GLU A 25 -8.37 17.41 6.50
C GLU A 25 -7.66 17.07 5.19
N LYS A 26 -6.43 17.55 5.00
CA LYS A 26 -5.61 17.21 3.82
C LYS A 26 -5.20 15.74 3.82
N ALA A 27 -4.89 15.16 4.98
CA ALA A 27 -4.60 13.73 5.09
C ALA A 27 -5.85 12.89 4.77
N ILE A 28 -7.03 13.31 5.25
CA ILE A 28 -8.33 12.69 4.94
C ILE A 28 -8.61 12.73 3.43
N ALA A 29 -8.38 13.86 2.77
CA ALA A 29 -8.56 13.99 1.32
C ALA A 29 -7.63 13.03 0.55
N CYS A 30 -6.38 12.87 0.99
CA CYS A 30 -5.48 11.87 0.42
C CYS A 30 -5.99 10.43 0.65
N GLY A 31 -6.54 10.14 1.84
CA GLY A 31 -7.14 8.84 2.15
C GLY A 31 -8.35 8.53 1.28
N GLN A 32 -9.25 9.50 1.09
CA GLN A 32 -10.41 9.38 0.20
C GLN A 32 -9.99 9.10 -1.25
N HIS A 33 -8.96 9.80 -1.74
CA HIS A 33 -8.38 9.52 -3.05
C HIS A 33 -7.84 8.08 -3.15
N LEU A 34 -7.23 7.53 -2.09
CA LEU A 34 -6.79 6.13 -2.11
C LEU A 34 -7.97 5.15 -2.14
N LEU A 35 -9.06 5.43 -1.42
CA LEU A 35 -10.26 4.59 -1.43
C LEU A 35 -10.89 4.52 -2.83
N GLU A 36 -11.06 5.69 -3.46
CA GLU A 36 -11.67 5.83 -4.79
C GLU A 36 -10.93 5.01 -5.86
N PHE A 37 -9.60 5.00 -5.82
CA PHE A 37 -8.77 4.38 -6.84
C PHE A 37 -8.30 2.94 -6.49
N SER A 38 -8.87 2.33 -5.44
CA SER A 38 -8.65 0.90 -5.17
C SER A 38 -9.47 0.04 -6.14
N THR A 39 -8.84 -0.97 -6.74
CA THR A 39 -9.43 -1.80 -7.81
C THR A 39 -9.16 -3.28 -7.56
N SER A 40 -10.09 -4.15 -7.98
CA SER A 40 -9.87 -5.60 -8.02
C SER A 40 -9.28 -5.97 -9.39
N PHE A 41 -8.22 -6.76 -9.40
CA PHE A 41 -7.58 -7.26 -10.62
C PHE A 41 -7.84 -8.76 -10.75
N GLU A 42 -8.55 -9.19 -11.80
CA GLU A 42 -8.81 -10.62 -12.07
C GLU A 42 -9.45 -11.39 -10.90
N GLY A 43 -10.31 -10.71 -10.11
CA GLY A 43 -10.97 -11.31 -8.93
C GLY A 43 -10.10 -11.34 -7.67
N SER A 44 -8.92 -10.70 -7.68
CA SER A 44 -8.11 -10.50 -6.48
C SER A 44 -8.82 -9.58 -5.47
N PRO A 45 -8.43 -9.62 -4.19
CA PRO A 45 -8.74 -8.53 -3.27
C PRO A 45 -8.33 -7.17 -3.84
N ARG A 46 -9.00 -6.10 -3.42
CA ARG A 46 -8.73 -4.75 -3.95
C ARG A 46 -7.33 -4.29 -3.58
N ALA A 47 -6.65 -3.68 -4.53
CA ALA A 47 -5.34 -3.06 -4.37
C ALA A 47 -5.23 -1.83 -5.28
N TRP A 48 -4.04 -1.23 -5.33
CA TRP A 48 -3.82 0.02 -6.04
C TRP A 48 -2.85 -0.16 -7.20
N LYS A 49 -3.29 0.22 -8.40
CA LYS A 49 -2.39 0.36 -9.55
C LYS A 49 -1.53 1.61 -9.34
N THR A 50 -0.21 1.44 -9.41
CA THR A 50 0.75 2.53 -9.19
C THR A 50 1.74 2.64 -10.33
N LEU A 51 2.51 1.58 -10.56
CA LEU A 51 3.47 1.45 -11.64
C LEU A 51 3.12 0.19 -12.45
N GLY A 52 2.62 0.41 -13.67
CA GLY A 52 2.21 -0.66 -14.57
C GLY A 52 0.75 -1.10 -14.39
N GLU A 53 0.39 -2.20 -15.06
CA GLU A 53 -0.99 -2.69 -15.13
C GLU A 53 -1.41 -3.51 -13.91
N LYS A 54 -0.46 -4.18 -13.26
CA LYS A 54 -0.70 -5.02 -12.08
C LYS A 54 -0.37 -4.24 -10.81
N PRO A 55 -1.24 -4.25 -9.78
CA PRO A 55 -0.93 -3.64 -8.49
C PRO A 55 0.37 -4.21 -7.91
N LEU A 56 1.24 -3.36 -7.38
CA LEU A 56 2.49 -3.84 -6.75
C LEU A 56 2.25 -4.22 -5.29
N THR A 57 3.13 -5.03 -4.70
CA THR A 57 3.01 -5.47 -3.29
C THR A 57 3.95 -4.74 -2.32
N GLY A 58 5.07 -4.18 -2.81
CA GLY A 58 6.12 -3.59 -1.97
C GLY A 58 5.74 -2.29 -1.24
N PHE A 59 6.63 -1.80 -0.36
CA PHE A 59 6.35 -0.62 0.48
C PHE A 59 6.25 0.69 -0.31
N SER A 60 7.21 0.98 -1.21
CA SER A 60 7.31 2.32 -1.81
C SER A 60 6.17 2.65 -2.77
N HIS A 61 5.73 1.65 -3.54
CA HIS A 61 4.72 1.83 -4.58
C HIS A 61 3.63 0.76 -4.54
N GLY A 62 3.60 -0.14 -3.58
CA GLY A 62 2.66 -1.25 -3.55
C GLY A 62 1.65 -1.17 -2.42
N ALA A 63 0.84 -2.21 -2.36
CA ALA A 63 -0.20 -2.40 -1.36
C ALA A 63 0.34 -2.26 0.08
N ALA A 64 1.58 -2.68 0.37
CA ALA A 64 2.10 -2.66 1.74
C ALA A 64 2.21 -1.24 2.32
N GLY A 65 2.79 -0.31 1.57
CA GLY A 65 2.92 1.07 2.03
C GLY A 65 1.58 1.81 2.06
N ILE A 66 0.69 1.50 1.12
CA ILE A 66 -0.64 2.12 1.05
C ILE A 66 -1.52 1.64 2.21
N ALA A 67 -1.57 0.33 2.46
CA ALA A 67 -2.27 -0.25 3.59
C ALA A 67 -1.74 0.30 4.93
N TYR A 68 -0.41 0.41 5.07
CA TYR A 68 0.20 1.03 6.25
C TYR A 68 -0.27 2.48 6.45
N ALA A 69 -0.23 3.32 5.40
CA ALA A 69 -0.70 4.70 5.50
C ALA A 69 -2.19 4.80 5.87
N LEU A 70 -3.04 3.92 5.33
CA LEU A 70 -4.46 3.88 5.67
C LEU A 70 -4.72 3.42 7.11
N LEU A 71 -3.97 2.45 7.62
CA LEU A 71 -4.05 2.06 9.05
C LEU A 71 -3.65 3.20 9.98
N ARG A 72 -2.60 3.96 9.62
CA ARG A 72 -2.19 5.16 10.38
C ARG A 72 -3.26 6.24 10.36
N LEU A 73 -3.92 6.44 9.22
CA LEU A 73 -5.04 7.38 9.11
C LEU A 73 -6.29 6.91 9.88
N TYR A 74 -6.58 5.60 9.85
CA TYR A 74 -7.64 4.99 10.65
C TYR A 74 -7.42 5.21 12.15
N ALA A 75 -6.20 5.02 12.65
CA ALA A 75 -5.90 5.21 14.06
C ALA A 75 -6.29 6.60 14.58
N VAL A 76 -6.13 7.64 13.75
CA VAL A 76 -6.47 9.03 14.10
C VAL A 76 -7.95 9.35 13.85
N THR A 77 -8.53 8.86 12.75
CA THR A 77 -9.88 9.26 12.31
C THR A 77 -11.00 8.33 12.75
N GLN A 78 -10.67 7.08 13.14
CA GLN A 78 -11.60 5.99 13.45
C GLN A 78 -12.60 5.66 12.32
N ASN A 79 -12.32 6.08 11.08
CA ASN A 79 -13.17 5.79 9.93
C ASN A 79 -12.91 4.37 9.40
N SER A 80 -13.89 3.47 9.53
CA SER A 80 -13.74 2.04 9.18
C SER A 80 -13.42 1.81 7.70
N ALA A 81 -13.79 2.72 6.80
CA ALA A 81 -13.49 2.59 5.38
C ALA A 81 -11.96 2.51 5.12
N TYR A 82 -11.15 3.20 5.93
CA TYR A 82 -9.69 3.12 5.82
C TYR A 82 -9.15 1.77 6.34
N LEU A 83 -9.74 1.24 7.42
CA LEU A 83 -9.39 -0.07 7.95
C LEU A 83 -9.73 -1.17 6.94
N GLU A 84 -10.95 -1.16 6.40
CA GLU A 84 -11.43 -2.13 5.42
C GLU A 84 -10.53 -2.15 4.17
N ALA A 85 -10.25 -0.99 3.59
CA ALA A 85 -9.37 -0.90 2.43
C ALA A 85 -7.93 -1.35 2.73
N ALA A 86 -7.41 -1.04 3.93
CA ALA A 86 -6.09 -1.53 4.32
C ALA A 86 -6.08 -3.07 4.42
N LEU A 87 -7.11 -3.68 5.00
CA LEU A 87 -7.24 -5.14 5.09
C LEU A 87 -7.35 -5.79 3.71
N GLU A 88 -8.08 -5.18 2.77
CA GLU A 88 -8.11 -5.65 1.37
C GLU A 88 -6.73 -5.62 0.72
N GLY A 89 -5.95 -4.55 0.94
CA GLY A 89 -4.56 -4.45 0.47
C GLY A 89 -3.65 -5.53 1.06
N ILE A 90 -3.80 -5.84 2.36
CA ILE A 90 -3.06 -6.94 3.02
C ILE A 90 -3.46 -8.29 2.45
N ALA A 91 -4.76 -8.50 2.20
CA ALA A 91 -5.27 -9.72 1.58
C ALA A 91 -4.73 -9.89 0.15
N TYR A 92 -4.63 -8.79 -0.61
CA TYR A 92 -3.99 -8.79 -1.92
C TYR A 92 -2.52 -9.19 -1.85
N GLU A 93 -1.74 -8.62 -0.93
CA GLU A 93 -0.35 -9.06 -0.76
C GLU A 93 -0.26 -10.55 -0.45
N SER A 94 -1.12 -11.03 0.45
CA SER A 94 -1.13 -12.43 0.86
C SER A 94 -1.46 -13.37 -0.31
N SER A 95 -2.33 -12.94 -1.24
CA SER A 95 -2.67 -13.74 -2.42
C SER A 95 -1.55 -13.79 -3.48
N VAL A 96 -0.65 -12.80 -3.48
CA VAL A 96 0.50 -12.73 -4.42
C VAL A 96 1.75 -13.43 -3.87
N PHE A 97 1.77 -13.78 -2.58
CA PHE A 97 2.93 -14.42 -1.94
C PHE A 97 3.27 -15.77 -2.58
N SER A 98 4.54 -15.98 -2.91
CA SER A 98 5.06 -17.26 -3.41
C SER A 98 5.63 -18.08 -2.26
N SER A 99 4.97 -19.19 -1.92
CA SER A 99 5.43 -20.11 -0.88
C SER A 99 6.75 -20.80 -1.22
N SER A 100 7.00 -21.11 -2.50
CA SER A 100 8.25 -21.75 -2.96
C SER A 100 9.46 -20.81 -2.87
N ALA A 101 9.26 -19.51 -3.08
CA ALA A 101 10.32 -18.51 -2.97
C ALA A 101 10.37 -17.82 -1.60
N ALA A 102 9.40 -18.09 -0.71
CA ALA A 102 9.17 -17.39 0.55
C ALA A 102 9.19 -15.85 0.39
N ASN A 103 8.68 -15.32 -0.73
CA ASN A 103 8.76 -13.90 -1.08
C ASN A 103 7.66 -13.51 -2.09
N TRP A 104 7.55 -12.21 -2.38
CA TRP A 104 6.66 -11.67 -3.39
C TRP A 104 7.40 -11.45 -4.72
N PRO A 105 6.82 -11.90 -5.85
CA PRO A 105 7.38 -11.63 -7.16
C PRO A 105 7.34 -10.12 -7.48
N ASP A 106 8.35 -9.66 -8.22
CA ASP A 106 8.41 -8.32 -8.77
C ASP A 106 7.50 -8.21 -10.00
N LEU A 107 6.28 -7.77 -9.76
CA LEU A 107 5.21 -7.67 -10.75
C LEU A 107 5.50 -6.69 -11.91
N ARG A 108 6.55 -5.85 -11.80
CA ARG A 108 6.99 -4.97 -12.89
C ARG A 108 7.59 -5.73 -14.07
N PHE A 109 8.04 -6.96 -13.85
CA PHE A 109 8.71 -7.78 -14.87
C PHE A 109 7.90 -9.01 -15.30
N CYS A 110 6.72 -9.23 -14.72
CA CYS A 110 5.92 -10.45 -14.96
C CYS A 110 5.29 -10.53 -16.36
N ASP A 111 5.15 -9.41 -17.08
CA ASP A 111 4.52 -9.40 -18.42
C ASP A 111 5.50 -9.65 -19.58
N ARG A 112 6.79 -9.84 -19.30
CA ARG A 112 7.75 -10.29 -20.31
C ARG A 112 7.60 -11.79 -20.49
N GLN A 113 6.82 -12.20 -21.51
CA GLN A 113 6.75 -13.60 -21.96
C GLN A 113 8.16 -14.24 -21.94
N ASN A 114 8.30 -15.36 -21.24
CA ASN A 114 9.54 -16.13 -21.02
C ASN A 114 10.56 -15.61 -19.99
N SER A 115 10.22 -14.64 -19.13
CA SER A 115 11.09 -14.24 -18.01
C SER A 115 10.73 -14.99 -16.73
N GLN A 116 11.72 -15.63 -16.09
CA GLN A 116 11.56 -16.18 -14.73
C GLN A 116 11.15 -15.06 -13.77
N PRO A 117 10.20 -15.30 -12.85
CA PRO A 117 9.80 -14.31 -11.87
C PRO A 117 11.00 -13.88 -11.03
N ARG A 118 11.19 -12.56 -10.89
CA ARG A 118 12.25 -11.98 -10.06
C ARG A 118 11.70 -11.72 -8.67
N PHE A 119 12.49 -12.01 -7.65
CA PHE A 119 12.15 -11.75 -6.26
C PHE A 119 13.18 -10.77 -5.70
N LEU A 120 12.72 -9.63 -5.20
CA LEU A 120 13.61 -8.62 -4.64
C LEU A 120 13.62 -8.72 -3.10
N VAL A 121 14.78 -8.44 -2.51
CA VAL A 121 14.97 -8.35 -1.06
C VAL A 121 15.51 -6.96 -0.75
N SER A 122 14.66 -5.95 -0.96
CA SER A 122 14.98 -4.55 -0.71
C SER A 122 13.87 -3.90 0.11
N TRP A 123 14.19 -2.79 0.78
CA TRP A 123 13.19 -1.97 1.46
C TRP A 123 12.06 -1.56 0.51
N CYS A 124 12.42 -1.04 -0.66
CA CYS A 124 11.46 -0.39 -1.55
C CYS A 124 10.50 -1.38 -2.23
N HIS A 125 10.96 -2.59 -2.55
CA HIS A 125 10.23 -3.55 -3.40
C HIS A 125 10.37 -5.02 -2.97
N GLY A 126 10.37 -5.35 -1.67
CA GLY A 126 10.51 -6.76 -1.26
C GLY A 126 10.12 -7.05 0.19
N ALA A 127 10.32 -8.30 0.61
CA ALA A 127 9.94 -8.81 1.93
C ALA A 127 10.34 -7.92 3.12
N PRO A 128 11.53 -7.28 3.18
CA PRO A 128 11.86 -6.39 4.29
C PRO A 128 10.93 -5.18 4.42
N GLY A 129 10.59 -4.54 3.30
CA GLY A 129 9.66 -3.39 3.31
C GLY A 129 8.24 -3.80 3.69
N ILE A 130 7.78 -4.96 3.20
CA ILE A 130 6.47 -5.51 3.55
C ILE A 130 6.42 -5.87 5.04
N GLY A 131 7.48 -6.46 5.59
CA GLY A 131 7.60 -6.73 7.03
C GLY A 131 7.54 -5.46 7.87
N LEU A 132 8.26 -4.41 7.48
CA LEU A 132 8.23 -3.12 8.18
C LEU A 132 6.82 -2.48 8.19
N ALA A 133 6.05 -2.61 7.11
CA ALA A 133 4.67 -2.13 7.05
C ALA A 133 3.70 -2.78 8.05
N ARG A 134 4.13 -3.85 8.74
CA ARG A 134 3.31 -4.57 9.72
C ARG A 134 3.76 -4.34 11.17
N LEU A 135 4.91 -3.70 11.37
CA LEU A 135 5.49 -3.48 12.70
C LEU A 135 5.13 -2.12 13.32
N GLY A 136 4.64 -1.16 12.53
CA GLY A 136 4.25 0.18 12.99
C GLY A 136 2.78 0.46 12.76
#